data_AF-A0A4Y2HCQ1-F1
#
_entry.id   AF-A0A4Y2HCQ1-F1
#
_cell.length_a   1.000
_cell.length_b   1.000
_cell.length_c   1.000
_cell.angle_alpha   90.00
_cell.angle_beta   90.00
_cell.angle_gamma   90.00
#
_symmetry.space_group_name_H-M   'P 1'
#
loop_
_entity.id
_entity.type
_entity.pdbx_description
1 polymer ?
#
loop_
_entity_poly.entity_id
_entity_poly.type
_entity_poly.pdbx_seq_one_letter_code
_entity_poly.pdbx_strand_id
1 'polypeptide(L)'
;MAFLGKARKEDLIILARELREEISPDIKIIDLRNLILASTNYEIEIVRELLNTVISQRTEESEQRNRELESEERRKRDERGFELEELKVQNESLNSAGSWFSRPKIDFLSLIPKFDRSKQRYQLIFNPI
;
A
#
# COMPACT_ATOMS: atom_id res chain seq x y z
N MET A 1 -18.02 27.70 -21.70
CA MET A 1 -18.48 26.33 -21.34
C MET A 1 -17.83 25.90 -20.03
N ALA A 2 -18.59 25.44 -19.05
CA ALA A 2 -18.13 25.37 -17.64
C ALA A 2 -17.67 24.00 -17.14
N PHE A 3 -17.78 22.92 -17.92
CA PHE A 3 -17.54 21.55 -17.42
C PHE A 3 -16.04 21.24 -17.19
N LEU A 4 -15.15 21.67 -18.09
CA LEU A 4 -13.69 21.59 -17.90
C LEU A 4 -13.19 22.40 -16.69
N GLY A 5 -13.99 23.37 -16.24
CA GLY A 5 -13.70 24.20 -15.07
C GLY A 5 -13.66 23.43 -13.75
N LYS A 6 -14.38 22.31 -13.66
CA LYS A 6 -14.49 21.46 -12.46
C LYS A 6 -13.52 20.28 -12.44
N ALA A 7 -12.91 19.96 -13.59
CA ALA A 7 -12.01 18.83 -13.75
C ALA A 7 -10.64 19.09 -13.09
N ARG A 8 -10.00 18.02 -12.58
CA ARG A 8 -8.63 18.08 -12.04
C ARG A 8 -7.62 18.21 -13.18
N LYS A 9 -6.43 18.75 -12.88
CA LYS A 9 -5.35 18.88 -13.87
C LYS A 9 -4.98 17.54 -14.49
N GLU A 10 -4.88 16.48 -13.68
CA GLU A 10 -4.58 15.11 -14.12
C GLU A 10 -5.61 14.59 -15.14
N ASP A 11 -6.90 14.73 -14.83
CA ASP A 11 -7.98 14.29 -15.72
C ASP A 11 -7.94 15.03 -17.06
N LEU A 12 -7.65 16.33 -17.03
CA LEU A 12 -7.50 17.16 -18.23
C LEU A 12 -6.26 16.77 -19.05
N ILE A 13 -5.18 16.31 -18.42
CA ILE A 13 -3.98 15.83 -19.12
C ILE A 13 -4.31 14.55 -19.89
N ILE A 14 -5.02 13.62 -19.26
CA ILE A 14 -5.45 12.38 -19.92
C ILE A 14 -6.39 12.72 -21.08
N LEU A 15 -7.37 13.59 -20.85
CA LEU A 15 -8.31 14.04 -21.87
C LEU A 15 -7.59 14.68 -23.08
N ALA A 16 -6.61 15.56 -22.86
CA ALA A 16 -5.85 16.15 -23.95
C ALA A 16 -5.02 15.10 -24.73
N ARG A 17 -4.49 14.06 -24.06
CA ARG A 17 -3.83 12.94 -24.75
C ARG A 17 -4.79 12.12 -25.59
N GLU A 18 -6.01 11.87 -25.11
CA GLU A 18 -7.07 11.19 -25.87
C GLU A 18 -7.47 11.97 -27.12
N LEU A 19 -7.47 13.31 -27.03
CA LEU A 19 -7.66 14.20 -28.17
C LEU A 19 -6.42 14.33 -29.07
N ARG A 20 -5.35 13.55 -28.80
CA ARG A 20 -4.06 13.55 -29.51
C ARG A 20 -3.33 14.89 -29.48
N GLU A 21 -3.56 15.68 -28.44
CA GLU A 21 -2.84 16.93 -28.21
C GLU A 21 -1.52 16.67 -27.49
N GLU A 22 -0.49 17.41 -27.88
CA GLU A 22 0.81 17.37 -27.19
C GLU A 22 0.78 18.24 -25.94
N ILE A 23 1.24 17.67 -24.82
CA ILE A 23 1.17 18.31 -23.51
C ILE A 23 2.57 18.52 -22.97
N SER A 24 2.91 19.78 -22.70
CA SER A 24 4.13 20.12 -21.97
C SER A 24 4.00 19.73 -20.49
N PRO A 25 5.05 19.16 -19.86
CA PRO A 25 5.00 18.77 -18.45
C PRO A 25 4.67 19.94 -17.50
N ASP A 26 5.06 21.16 -17.86
CA ASP A 26 4.88 22.37 -17.05
C ASP A 26 3.63 23.18 -17.42
N ILE A 27 2.73 22.63 -18.23
CA ILE A 27 1.52 23.34 -18.68
C ILE A 27 0.65 23.76 -17.48
N LYS A 28 0.12 24.98 -17.52
CA LYS A 28 -0.84 25.45 -16.51
C LYS A 28 -2.23 24.89 -16.81
N ILE A 29 -3.06 24.73 -15.79
CA ILE A 29 -4.42 24.21 -15.95
C ILE A 29 -5.27 25.09 -16.89
N ILE A 30 -5.04 26.40 -16.90
CA ILE A 30 -5.74 27.35 -17.78
C ILE A 30 -5.34 27.09 -19.23
N ASP A 31 -4.04 27.00 -19.50
CA ASP A 31 -3.51 26.75 -20.84
C ASP A 31 -3.94 25.39 -21.37
N LEU A 32 -3.99 24.37 -20.50
CA LEU A 32 -4.49 23.04 -20.83
C LEU A 32 -5.98 23.04 -21.21
N ARG A 33 -6.81 23.81 -20.49
CA ARG A 33 -8.23 23.97 -20.86
C ARG A 33 -8.37 24.65 -22.22
N ASN A 34 -7.56 25.68 -22.46
CA ASN A 34 -7.57 26.39 -23.73
C ASN A 34 -7.09 25.48 -24.88
N LEU A 35 -6.08 24.64 -24.65
CA LEU A 35 -5.60 23.64 -25.61
C LEU A 35 -6.72 22.68 -26.02
N ILE A 36 -7.43 22.12 -25.04
CA ILE A 36 -8.58 21.22 -25.30
C ILE A 36 -9.68 21.93 -26.09
N LEU A 37 -10.00 23.18 -25.74
CA LEU A 37 -11.02 23.98 -26.43
C LEU A 37 -10.61 24.39 -27.86
N ALA A 38 -9.32 24.50 -28.12
CA ALA A 38 -8.75 24.86 -29.41
C ALA A 38 -8.52 23.63 -30.32
N SER A 39 -8.66 22.41 -29.78
CA SER A 39 -8.46 21.18 -30.54
C SER A 39 -9.43 21.08 -31.70
N THR A 40 -8.96 20.61 -32.85
CA THR A 40 -9.79 20.33 -34.03
C THR A 40 -10.80 19.22 -33.78
N ASN A 41 -10.55 18.38 -32.77
CA ASN A 41 -11.36 17.25 -32.37
C ASN A 41 -12.28 17.59 -31.19
N TYR A 42 -12.39 18.87 -30.85
CA TYR A 42 -13.27 19.31 -29.77
C TYR A 42 -14.74 19.20 -30.17
N GLU A 43 -15.41 18.17 -29.66
CA GLU A 43 -16.85 18.02 -29.72
C GLU A 43 -17.41 17.91 -28.30
N ILE A 44 -18.36 18.77 -27.96
CA ILE A 44 -18.78 19.02 -26.57
C ILE A 44 -19.31 17.76 -25.88
N GLU A 45 -20.08 16.94 -26.59
CA GLU A 45 -20.66 15.72 -26.04
C GLU A 45 -19.58 14.63 -25.88
N ILE A 46 -18.75 14.42 -26.91
CA ILE A 46 -17.64 13.47 -26.88
C ILE A 46 -16.64 13.83 -25.78
N VAL A 47 -16.22 15.08 -25.70
CA VAL A 47 -15.24 15.55 -24.69
C VAL A 47 -15.81 15.43 -23.28
N ARG A 48 -17.12 15.63 -23.11
CA ARG A 48 -17.78 15.41 -21.81
C ARG A 48 -17.80 13.93 -21.44
N GLU A 49 -18.13 13.05 -22.38
CA GLU A 49 -18.18 11.61 -22.16
C GLU A 49 -16.78 11.03 -21.88
N LEU A 50 -15.76 11.47 -22.64
CA LEU A 50 -14.37 11.14 -22.39
C LEU A 50 -13.94 11.58 -20.99
N LEU A 51 -14.24 12.82 -20.60
CA LEU A 51 -13.91 13.30 -19.26
C LEU A 51 -14.59 12.47 -18.16
N ASN A 52 -15.86 12.08 -18.33
CA ASN A 52 -16.55 11.22 -17.38
C ASN A 52 -15.89 9.84 -17.28
N THR A 53 -15.47 9.27 -18.42
CA THR A 53 -14.77 7.99 -18.48
C THR A 53 -13.45 8.04 -17.72
N VAL A 54 -12.64 9.08 -17.96
CA VAL A 54 -11.37 9.30 -17.23
C VAL A 54 -11.60 9.39 -15.73
N ILE A 55 -12.63 10.12 -15.31
CA ILE A 55 -13.00 10.27 -13.88
C ILE A 55 -13.45 8.93 -13.28
N SER A 56 -14.21 8.11 -14.01
CA SER A 56 -14.67 6.79 -13.57
C SER A 56 -13.48 5.84 -13.39
N GLN A 57 -12.61 5.72 -14.40
CA GLN A 57 -11.43 4.85 -14.36
C GLN A 57 -10.53 5.16 -13.18
N ARG A 58 -10.21 6.43 -12.93
CA ARG A 58 -9.41 6.84 -11.76
C ARG A 58 -10.06 6.40 -10.44
N THR A 59 -11.39 6.46 -10.35
CA THR A 59 -12.13 6.08 -9.14
C THR A 59 -12.10 4.56 -8.95
N GLU A 60 -12.38 3.81 -10.01
CA GLU A 60 -12.35 2.34 -10.02
C GLU A 60 -10.95 1.79 -9.69
N GLU A 61 -9.88 2.34 -10.28
CA GLU A 61 -8.50 1.94 -9.98
C GLU A 61 -8.11 2.19 -8.52
N SER A 62 -8.67 3.23 -7.90
CA SER A 62 -8.43 3.51 -6.49
C SER A 62 -9.15 2.52 -5.57
N GLU A 63 -10.38 2.14 -5.92
CA GLU A 63 -11.16 1.16 -5.18
C GLU A 63 -10.60 -0.25 -5.32
N GLN A 64 -10.13 -0.61 -6.52
CA GLN A 64 -9.53 -1.92 -6.78
C GLN A 64 -8.24 -2.11 -5.98
N ARG A 65 -7.37 -1.09 -5.94
CA ARG A 65 -6.16 -1.13 -5.09
C ARG A 65 -6.49 -1.28 -3.61
N ASN A 66 -7.53 -0.59 -3.11
CA ASN A 66 -7.96 -0.75 -1.72
C ASN A 66 -8.48 -2.17 -1.44
N ARG A 67 -9.26 -2.75 -2.34
CA ARG A 67 -9.76 -4.12 -2.22
C ARG A 67 -8.64 -5.14 -2.22
N GLU A 68 -7.64 -4.97 -3.07
CA GLU A 68 -6.46 -5.85 -3.12
C GLU A 68 -5.67 -5.80 -1.81
N LEU A 69 -5.40 -4.59 -1.29
CA LEU A 69 -4.72 -4.42 0.00
C LEU A 69 -5.49 -5.05 1.16
N GLU A 70 -6.82 -4.88 1.20
CA GLU A 70 -7.66 -5.50 2.23
C GLU A 70 -7.66 -7.02 2.12
N SER A 71 -7.70 -7.57 0.89
CA SER A 71 -7.65 -9.01 0.65
C SER A 71 -6.32 -9.63 1.08
N GLU A 72 -5.21 -8.93 0.83
CA GLU A 72 -3.88 -9.37 1.22
C GLU A 72 -3.69 -9.34 2.74
N GLU A 73 -4.16 -8.28 3.40
CA GLU A 73 -4.16 -8.20 4.88
C GLU A 73 -5.02 -9.30 5.51
N ARG A 74 -6.16 -9.64 4.90
CA ARG A 74 -7.01 -10.74 5.36
C ARG A 74 -6.32 -12.08 5.22
N ARG A 75 -5.68 -12.36 4.07
CA ARG A 75 -4.89 -13.59 3.88
C ARG A 75 -3.77 -13.72 4.91
N LYS A 76 -3.01 -12.64 5.16
CA LYS A 76 -1.96 -12.62 6.19
C LYS A 76 -2.50 -12.80 7.61
N ARG A 77 -3.73 -12.38 7.89
CA ARG A 77 -4.37 -12.64 9.19
C ARG A 77 -4.77 -14.11 9.30
N ASP A 78 -5.34 -14.68 8.26
CA ASP A 78 -5.78 -16.08 8.23
C ASP A 78 -4.57 -17.02 8.34
N GLU A 79 -3.48 -16.77 7.62
CA GLU A 79 -2.22 -17.55 7.73
C GLU A 79 -1.65 -17.54 9.16
N ARG A 80 -1.60 -16.37 9.81
CA ARG A 80 -1.18 -16.25 11.21
C ARG A 80 -2.12 -16.98 12.17
N GLY A 81 -3.41 -17.01 11.86
CA GLY A 81 -4.42 -17.74 12.64
C GLY A 81 -4.19 -19.25 12.55
N PHE A 82 -3.97 -19.78 11.35
CA PHE A 82 -3.69 -21.20 11.13
C PHE A 82 -2.39 -21.65 11.81
N GLU A 83 -1.31 -20.88 11.71
CA GLU A 83 -0.04 -21.20 12.37
C GLU A 83 -0.18 -21.26 13.89
N LEU A 84 -0.93 -20.33 14.50
CA LEU A 84 -1.22 -20.34 15.93
C LEU A 84 -2.09 -21.55 16.35
N GLU A 85 -3.06 -21.93 15.53
CA GLU A 85 -3.91 -23.10 15.79
C GLU A 85 -3.10 -24.40 15.71
N GLU A 86 -2.22 -24.53 14.73
CA GLU A 86 -1.30 -25.68 14.59
C GLU A 86 -0.36 -25.80 15.81
N LEU A 87 0.23 -24.68 16.23
CA LEU A 87 1.07 -24.65 17.44
C LEU A 87 0.28 -24.99 18.70
N LYS A 88 -0.98 -24.56 18.82
CA LYS A 88 -1.86 -24.94 19.94
C LYS A 88 -2.16 -26.43 19.95
N VAL A 89 -2.56 -27.00 18.82
CA VAL A 89 -2.85 -28.44 18.70
C VAL A 89 -1.61 -29.27 19.01
N GLN A 90 -0.43 -28.84 18.55
CA GLN A 90 0.83 -29.51 18.87
C GLN A 90 1.16 -29.40 20.37
N ASN A 91 0.95 -28.25 20.99
CA ASN A 91 1.18 -28.04 22.42
C ASN A 91 0.18 -28.85 23.28
N GLU A 92 -1.10 -28.88 22.91
CA GLU A 92 -2.13 -29.70 23.54
C GLU A 92 -1.85 -31.20 23.38
N SER A 93 -1.39 -31.64 22.21
CA SER A 93 -0.90 -33.01 21.97
C SER A 93 0.29 -33.36 22.87
N LEU A 94 1.24 -32.44 23.04
CA LEU A 94 2.39 -32.59 23.94
C LEU A 94 2.01 -32.60 25.43
N ASN A 95 0.92 -31.91 25.81
CA ASN A 95 0.41 -31.86 27.17
C ASN A 95 -0.57 -33.01 27.51
N SER A 96 -1.19 -33.62 26.49
CA SER A 96 -2.06 -34.80 26.61
C SER A 96 -1.27 -36.11 26.67
N ALA A 97 -0.07 -36.16 26.09
CA ALA A 97 0.88 -37.26 26.23
C ALA A 97 1.57 -37.27 27.61
N GLY A 98 0.77 -37.27 28.68
CA GLY A 98 1.20 -37.66 30.01
C GLY A 98 1.36 -39.17 30.09
N SER A 99 2.32 -39.74 29.34
CA SER A 99 2.99 -41.01 29.60
C SER A 99 3.78 -41.41 28.36
N TRP A 100 4.95 -41.99 28.59
CA TRP A 100 5.85 -42.67 27.63
C TRP A 100 6.86 -41.77 26.91
N PHE A 101 8.13 -42.13 27.10
CA PHE A 101 9.37 -41.63 26.52
C PHE A 101 10.06 -40.45 27.24
N SER A 102 11.11 -40.84 27.96
CA SER A 102 12.17 -40.03 28.56
C SER A 102 12.52 -38.79 27.73
N ARG A 103 12.12 -37.62 28.21
CA ARG A 103 12.65 -36.36 27.68
C ARG A 103 14.07 -36.16 28.25
N PRO A 104 15.09 -35.83 27.43
CA PRO A 104 16.27 -35.16 27.98
C PRO A 104 15.80 -33.85 28.62
N LYS A 105 16.23 -33.59 29.86
CA LYS A 105 15.98 -32.34 30.58
C LYS A 105 16.70 -31.23 29.84
N ILE A 106 16.04 -30.59 28.87
CA ILE A 106 16.53 -29.37 28.25
C ILE A 106 16.22 -28.26 29.25
N ASP A 107 17.22 -27.83 29.99
CA ASP A 107 17.10 -26.68 30.89
C ASP A 107 17.07 -25.41 30.04
N PHE A 108 15.87 -24.93 29.71
CA PHE A 108 15.67 -23.71 28.92
C PHE A 108 16.38 -22.47 29.50
N LEU A 109 16.65 -22.47 30.81
CA LEU A 109 17.44 -21.42 31.47
C LEU A 109 18.90 -21.37 31.00
N SER A 110 19.47 -22.47 30.52
CA SER A 110 20.84 -22.50 29.98
C SER A 110 20.92 -22.04 28.53
N LEU A 111 19.78 -21.99 27.82
CA LEU A 111 19.69 -21.55 26.43
C LEU A 111 19.49 -20.04 26.30
N ILE A 112 19.05 -19.36 27.37
CA ILE A 112 18.93 -17.91 27.38
C ILE A 112 20.34 -17.31 27.38
N PRO A 113 20.74 -16.54 26.35
CA PRO A 113 22.01 -15.83 26.36
C PRO A 113 22.02 -14.92 27.59
N LYS A 114 23.00 -15.12 28.49
CA LYS A 114 23.11 -14.28 29.68
C LYS A 114 23.35 -12.84 29.25
N PHE A 115 22.31 -12.01 29.38
CA PHE A 115 22.39 -10.59 29.08
C PHE A 115 23.33 -9.92 30.09
N ASP A 116 24.56 -9.66 29.65
CA ASP A 116 25.58 -9.01 30.47
C ASP A 116 25.38 -7.50 30.44
N ARG A 117 24.77 -6.96 31.50
CA ARG A 117 24.51 -5.52 31.65
C ARG A 117 25.79 -4.68 31.79
N SER A 118 26.96 -5.31 32.01
CA SER A 118 28.21 -4.60 32.31
C SER A 118 28.94 -4.06 31.07
N LYS A 119 28.49 -4.38 29.85
CA LYS A 119 29.16 -3.95 28.59
C LYS A 119 28.57 -2.72 27.89
N GLN A 120 27.62 -2.00 28.49
CA GLN A 120 27.02 -0.80 27.88
C GLN A 120 27.18 0.50 28.68
N ARG A 121 28.20 0.60 29.54
CA ARG A 121 28.44 1.84 30.27
C ARG A 121 29.93 2.07 30.34
N TYR A 122 30.48 2.74 29.33
CA TYR A 122 31.61 3.70 29.36
C TYR A 122 32.15 3.89 27.93
N GLN A 123 31.38 4.59 27.08
CA GLN A 123 31.98 5.47 26.06
C GLN A 123 31.02 6.62 25.72
N LEU A 124 30.61 7.34 26.76
CA LEU A 124 30.06 8.69 26.62
C LEU A 124 30.77 9.57 27.63
N ILE A 125 32.03 9.92 27.33
CA ILE A 125 32.66 11.09 27.91
C ILE A 125 32.95 12.03 26.73
N PHE A 126 32.02 12.97 26.58
CA PHE A 126 32.20 14.36 26.19
C PHE A 126 33.56 14.74 25.59
N ASN A 127 33.54 15.18 24.33
CA ASN A 127 34.53 16.14 23.82
C ASN A 127 33.77 17.44 23.46
N PRO A 128 33.93 18.52 24.23
CA PRO A 128 33.61 19.84 23.75
C PRO A 128 34.88 20.69 23.50
N ILE A 129 34.85 21.31 22.31
CA ILE A 129 35.64 22.43 21.78
C ILE A 129 37.05 22.08 21.27
#